data_AF-A0A6P7FLQ3-F1
#
_entry.id   AF-A0A6P7FLQ3-F1
#
_cell.length_a   1.000
_cell.length_b   1.000
_cell.length_c   1.000
_cell.angle_alpha   90.00
_cell.angle_beta   90.00
_cell.angle_gamma   90.00
#
_symmetry.space_group_name_H-M   'P 1'
#
loop_
_entity.id
_entity.type
_entity.pdbx_description
1 polymer ?
#
loop_
_entity_poly.entity_id
_entity_poly.type
_entity_poly.pdbx_seq_one_letter_code
_entity_poly.pdbx_strand_id
1 'polypeptide(L)'
;MSQVEKPMKISKQLRLRAQEFLANRKNSDILHEIVQNFSSGSDQQSCLLTLELVFSTLLKDREMFVEIVPLKPMIDNPENRYRQWLRSIYEDVFVKIVATMENGSHKIQAQGLSTAMNLLSCEGRFPLETKDSFENYVPLHKLKQILMKILSNKQNNAQLINKYTEYLLFDDILFFTWKIFPSLTAKSKPNEVYIMNYLLLLEKLQVHQNNETKILCGDENVMFFTFDEAVTIKSLNKIWHCVMQWDHTPPTHKQMLIVLLERVLTHLERPLLLTDFLMDSLDVGGPISLLALQGIFTMIQVHNLDYPNIFIKLYSMFEPEIFHTKYKARLFYLSDLFLSSTHLPENLVAAFIKRMARLALIAPSEDIIIICHFIGNLILRHPGLKCLLNNTEHITANNDPYIMDERDPVKSNAIISSLWEIQSLQSHVIPSVSSAAKFINTPLPSVEWDLSKDLDQTGEDMFDREIKKFNKLIVLQFEKPNGASIGKGERLLQFWNL
;
A
#
# COMPACT_ATOMS: atom_id res chain seq x y z
N MET A 1 62.70 10.77 10.27
CA MET A 1 61.32 11.12 9.88
C MET A 1 60.46 9.89 10.07
N SER A 2 59.73 9.89 11.17
CA SER A 2 58.77 8.87 11.60
C SER A 2 57.72 8.61 10.51
N GLN A 3 57.70 7.39 9.99
CA GLN A 3 56.56 6.89 9.20
C GLN A 3 55.39 6.77 10.17
N VAL A 4 54.47 7.72 10.07
CA VAL A 4 53.18 7.67 10.76
C VAL A 4 52.40 6.50 10.15
N GLU A 5 52.31 5.40 10.88
CA GLU A 5 51.43 4.27 10.56
C GLU A 5 50.01 4.81 10.35
N LYS A 6 49.48 4.65 9.14
CA LYS A 6 48.07 4.93 8.86
C LYS A 6 47.23 4.04 9.79
N PRO A 7 46.29 4.59 10.58
CA PRO A 7 45.52 3.79 11.52
C PRO A 7 44.77 2.69 10.77
N MET A 8 45.00 1.43 11.13
CA MET A 8 44.23 0.31 10.61
C MET A 8 42.74 0.59 10.83
N LYS A 9 41.92 0.45 9.78
CA LYS A 9 40.46 0.57 9.90
C LYS A 9 39.98 -0.36 11.01
N ILE A 10 39.27 0.17 11.99
CA ILE A 10 38.75 -0.51 13.18
C ILE A 10 38.02 -1.82 12.82
N SER A 11 37.36 -1.87 11.66
CA SER A 11 36.72 -3.07 11.11
C SER A 11 37.66 -4.25 10.82
N LYS A 12 38.91 -4.00 10.40
CA LYS A 12 39.92 -5.06 10.20
C LYS A 12 40.45 -5.57 11.54
N GLN A 13 40.61 -4.69 12.52
CA GLN A 13 41.09 -5.03 13.85
C GLN A 13 40.07 -5.89 14.61
N LEU A 14 38.78 -5.55 14.51
CA LEU A 14 37.69 -6.34 15.11
C LEU A 14 37.56 -7.74 14.46
N ARG A 15 37.74 -7.86 13.14
CA ARG A 15 37.73 -9.16 12.45
C ARG A 15 38.91 -10.06 12.82
N LEU A 16 40.11 -9.48 12.99
CA LEU A 16 41.28 -10.23 13.45
C LEU A 16 41.07 -10.75 14.87
N ARG A 17 40.55 -9.92 15.78
CA ARG A 17 40.19 -10.34 17.14
C ARG A 17 39.12 -11.44 17.17
N ALA A 18 38.13 -11.37 16.27
CA ALA A 18 37.15 -12.44 16.11
C ALA A 18 37.78 -13.76 15.65
N GLN A 19 38.73 -13.73 14.71
CA GLN A 19 39.46 -14.92 14.27
C GLN A 19 40.38 -15.48 15.37
N GLU A 20 41.01 -14.62 16.18
CA GLU A 20 41.82 -15.02 17.33
C GLU A 20 40.98 -15.68 18.43
N PHE A 21 39.72 -15.24 18.63
CA PHE A 21 38.78 -15.90 19.52
C PHE A 21 38.40 -17.30 19.00
N LEU A 22 38.04 -17.41 17.72
CA LEU A 22 37.68 -18.70 17.11
C LEU A 22 38.84 -19.70 17.08
N ALA A 23 40.08 -19.24 17.00
CA ALA A 23 41.26 -20.09 17.02
C ALA A 23 41.64 -20.62 18.42
N ASN A 24 41.23 -19.93 19.51
CA ASN A 24 41.65 -20.27 20.88
C ASN A 24 40.49 -20.15 21.89
N ARG A 25 39.98 -21.30 22.35
CA ARG A 25 38.92 -21.42 23.38
C ARG A 25 39.23 -20.77 24.73
N LYS A 26 40.47 -20.35 24.98
CA LYS A 26 40.92 -19.69 26.23
C LYS A 26 40.68 -18.17 26.25
N ASN A 27 40.31 -17.57 25.13
CA ASN A 27 40.19 -16.12 24.99
C ASN A 27 38.76 -15.60 25.23
N SER A 28 38.07 -16.09 26.26
CA SER A 28 36.70 -15.66 26.61
C SER A 28 36.56 -14.14 26.81
N ASP A 29 37.64 -13.48 27.22
CA ASP A 29 37.68 -12.03 27.47
C ASP A 29 37.56 -11.21 26.18
N ILE A 30 38.01 -11.74 25.04
CA ILE A 30 37.92 -11.05 23.74
C ILE A 30 36.46 -10.89 23.30
N LEU A 31 35.63 -11.89 23.57
CA LEU A 31 34.19 -11.82 23.30
C LEU A 31 33.53 -10.73 24.16
N HIS A 32 33.89 -10.65 25.45
CA HIS A 32 33.41 -9.59 26.35
C HIS A 32 33.86 -8.20 25.90
N GLU A 33 35.09 -8.02 25.45
CA GLU A 33 35.57 -6.75 24.88
C GLU A 33 34.78 -6.35 23.62
N ILE A 34 34.50 -7.29 22.72
CA ILE A 34 33.72 -7.01 21.50
C ILE A 34 32.28 -6.61 21.87
N VAL A 35 31.67 -7.28 22.85
CA VAL A 35 30.32 -6.94 23.34
C VAL A 35 30.30 -5.59 24.08
N GLN A 36 31.37 -5.25 24.80
CA GLN A 36 31.52 -3.96 25.47
C GLN A 36 31.70 -2.82 24.45
N ASN A 37 32.53 -3.03 23.42
CA ASN A 37 32.71 -2.10 22.30
C ASN A 37 31.44 -1.92 21.47
N PHE A 38 30.58 -2.94 21.41
CA PHE A 38 29.26 -2.81 20.81
C PHE A 38 28.33 -1.94 21.66
N SER A 39 28.36 -2.11 22.99
CA SER A 39 27.55 -1.31 23.91
C SER A 39 28.00 0.15 24.07
N SER A 40 29.26 0.46 23.80
CA SER A 40 29.80 1.83 23.86
C SER A 40 29.41 2.70 22.65
N GLY A 41 28.81 2.12 21.60
CA GLY A 41 28.26 2.84 20.46
C GLY A 41 29.26 3.27 19.38
N SER A 42 30.55 2.99 19.55
CA SER A 42 31.58 3.22 18.52
C SER A 42 31.52 2.13 17.43
N ASP A 43 31.44 2.54 16.16
CA ASP A 43 31.47 1.65 14.97
C ASP A 43 30.48 0.47 15.00
N GLN A 44 29.24 0.72 15.43
CA GLN A 44 28.17 -0.28 15.55
C GLN A 44 28.03 -1.20 14.32
N GLN A 45 28.14 -0.67 13.10
CA GLN A 45 28.04 -1.47 11.88
C GLN A 45 29.16 -2.53 11.74
N SER A 46 30.39 -2.17 12.12
CA SER A 46 31.54 -3.10 12.08
C SER A 46 31.45 -4.15 13.18
N CYS A 47 30.98 -3.76 14.36
CA CYS A 47 30.73 -4.66 15.48
C CYS A 47 29.62 -5.67 15.14
N LEU A 48 28.50 -5.24 14.53
CA LEU A 48 27.42 -6.13 14.09
C LEU A 48 27.93 -7.23 13.14
N LEU A 49 28.67 -6.86 12.09
CA LEU A 49 29.24 -7.83 11.14
C LEU A 49 30.26 -8.77 11.79
N THR A 50 31.00 -8.29 12.78
CA THR A 50 31.99 -9.10 13.50
C THR A 50 31.29 -10.10 14.42
N LEU A 51 30.26 -9.67 15.15
CA LEU A 51 29.43 -10.54 15.98
C LEU A 51 28.69 -11.59 15.13
N GLU A 52 28.18 -11.18 13.95
CA GLU A 52 27.57 -12.09 12.99
C GLU A 52 28.55 -13.20 12.57
N LEU A 53 29.79 -12.83 12.22
CA LEU A 53 30.82 -13.79 11.86
C LEU A 53 31.12 -14.77 12.99
N VAL A 54 31.35 -14.25 14.22
CA VAL A 54 31.68 -15.09 15.39
C VAL A 54 30.55 -16.06 15.73
N PHE A 55 29.32 -15.58 15.84
CA PHE A 55 28.20 -16.45 16.24
C PHE A 55 27.78 -17.40 15.12
N SER A 56 27.88 -17.00 13.85
CA SER A 56 27.61 -17.91 12.73
C SER A 56 28.64 -19.04 12.63
N THR A 57 29.91 -18.79 12.92
CA THR A 57 30.93 -19.85 12.99
C THR A 57 30.71 -20.75 14.21
N LEU A 58 30.44 -20.19 15.39
CA LEU A 58 30.16 -20.99 16.60
C LEU A 58 28.92 -21.89 16.45
N LEU A 59 27.88 -21.41 15.76
CA LEU A 59 26.68 -22.20 15.43
C LEU A 59 27.00 -23.33 14.44
N LYS A 60 27.77 -23.05 13.38
CA LYS A 60 28.21 -24.05 12.40
C LYS A 60 29.05 -25.15 13.03
N ASP A 61 29.96 -24.77 13.94
CA ASP A 61 30.85 -25.69 14.64
C ASP A 61 30.14 -26.48 15.76
N ARG A 62 28.83 -26.24 15.96
CA ARG A 62 27.96 -26.86 16.99
C ARG A 62 28.50 -26.70 18.41
N GLU A 63 29.33 -25.69 18.67
CA GLU A 63 29.90 -25.46 20.00
C GLU A 63 28.84 -25.01 21.01
N MET A 64 27.67 -24.57 20.56
CA MET A 64 26.52 -24.20 21.41
C MET A 64 25.40 -25.26 21.43
N PHE A 65 25.62 -26.45 20.85
CA PHE A 65 24.64 -27.54 20.87
C PHE A 65 24.63 -28.23 22.24
N VAL A 66 23.47 -28.26 22.89
CA VAL A 66 23.26 -29.01 24.13
C VAL A 66 22.18 -30.06 23.85
N GLU A 67 22.57 -31.32 23.89
CA GLU A 67 21.63 -32.44 23.79
C GLU A 67 20.84 -32.55 25.10
N ILE A 68 19.61 -32.03 25.11
CA ILE A 68 18.69 -32.15 26.25
C ILE A 68 17.92 -33.46 26.05
N VAL A 69 18.37 -34.54 26.67
CA VAL A 69 17.61 -35.79 26.71
C VAL A 69 16.50 -35.67 27.76
N PRO A 70 15.20 -35.82 27.41
CA PRO A 70 14.12 -35.79 28.38
C PRO A 70 14.37 -36.82 29.50
N LEU A 71 14.11 -36.44 30.75
CA LEU A 71 14.18 -37.29 31.96
C LEU A 71 15.58 -37.72 32.45
N LYS A 72 16.68 -37.16 31.94
CA LYS A 72 18.02 -37.30 32.57
C LYS A 72 18.54 -35.95 33.07
N PRO A 73 19.05 -35.86 34.31
CA PRO A 73 19.69 -34.64 34.81
C PRO A 73 20.92 -34.31 33.95
N MET A 74 21.12 -33.02 33.64
CA MET A 74 22.31 -32.56 32.94
C MET A 74 23.56 -33.02 33.68
N ILE A 75 24.46 -33.72 32.98
CA ILE A 75 25.77 -34.07 33.49
C ILE A 75 26.57 -32.76 33.61
N ASP A 76 26.94 -32.38 34.83
CA ASP A 76 27.62 -31.11 35.15
C ASP A 76 29.12 -31.19 34.76
N ASN A 77 29.38 -31.20 33.45
CA ASN A 77 30.73 -31.17 32.89
C ASN A 77 31.17 -29.72 32.64
N PRO A 78 32.48 -29.41 32.75
CA PRO A 78 33.02 -28.06 32.46
C PRO A 78 32.70 -27.58 31.04
N GLU A 79 32.60 -28.51 30.08
CA GLU A 79 32.15 -28.21 28.72
C GLU A 79 30.68 -27.75 28.67
N ASN A 80 29.78 -28.37 29.45
CA ASN A 80 28.37 -27.98 29.50
C ASN A 80 28.19 -26.60 30.14
N ARG A 81 28.99 -26.27 31.17
CA ARG A 81 29.00 -24.92 31.76
C ARG A 81 29.49 -23.87 30.76
N TYR A 82 30.50 -24.18 29.95
CA TYR A 82 30.97 -23.30 28.87
C TYR A 82 29.91 -23.11 27.78
N ARG A 83 29.21 -24.17 27.38
CA ARG A 83 28.10 -24.09 26.40
C ARG A 83 26.92 -23.25 26.91
N GLN A 84 26.55 -23.42 28.18
CA GLN A 84 25.51 -22.61 28.82
C GLN A 84 25.91 -21.14 28.92
N TRP A 85 27.17 -20.86 29.27
CA TRP A 85 27.71 -19.50 29.28
C TRP A 85 27.67 -18.86 27.88
N LEU A 86 28.13 -19.57 26.83
CA LEU A 86 28.03 -19.10 25.45
C LEU A 86 26.58 -18.83 25.02
N ARG A 87 25.62 -19.69 25.41
CA ARG A 87 24.19 -19.48 25.14
C ARG A 87 23.67 -18.21 25.81
N SER A 88 24.03 -17.98 27.08
CA SER A 88 23.61 -16.76 27.79
C SER A 88 24.14 -15.49 27.13
N ILE A 89 25.42 -15.50 26.68
CA ILE A 89 25.99 -14.34 26.00
C ILE A 89 25.37 -14.16 24.62
N TYR A 90 25.12 -15.24 23.89
CA TYR A 90 24.44 -15.17 22.60
C TYR A 90 23.02 -14.58 22.74
N GLU A 91 22.26 -14.99 23.76
CA GLU A 91 20.94 -14.41 24.05
C GLU A 91 21.04 -12.92 24.42
N ASP A 92 21.97 -12.54 25.29
CA ASP A 92 22.21 -11.13 25.66
C ASP A 92 22.62 -10.26 24.47
N VAL A 93 23.50 -10.78 23.61
CA VAL A 93 23.96 -10.09 22.41
C VAL A 93 22.82 -9.99 21.40
N PHE A 94 22.02 -11.03 21.23
CA PHE A 94 20.88 -11.00 20.33
C PHE A 94 19.88 -9.91 20.72
N VAL A 95 19.56 -9.76 22.01
CA VAL A 95 18.70 -8.67 22.52
C VAL A 95 19.32 -7.31 22.21
N LYS A 96 20.65 -7.15 22.37
CA LYS A 96 21.34 -5.90 22.03
C LYS A 96 21.37 -5.62 20.52
N ILE A 97 21.53 -6.63 19.68
CA ILE A 97 21.46 -6.49 18.20
C ILE A 97 20.06 -6.02 17.81
N VAL A 98 19.03 -6.66 18.33
CA VAL A 98 17.63 -6.27 18.08
C VAL A 98 17.35 -4.84 18.59
N ALA A 99 17.96 -4.42 19.70
CA ALA A 99 17.86 -3.04 20.17
C ALA A 99 18.46 -2.00 19.19
N THR A 100 19.48 -2.36 18.40
CA THR A 100 20.04 -1.44 17.39
C THR A 100 19.08 -1.08 16.26
N MET A 101 18.00 -1.86 16.09
CA MET A 101 16.92 -1.54 15.15
C MET A 101 16.14 -0.27 15.56
N GLU A 102 16.24 0.19 16.81
CA GLU A 102 15.64 1.46 17.27
C GLU A 102 16.58 2.68 17.09
N ASN A 103 17.81 2.49 16.60
CA ASN A 103 18.77 3.59 16.43
C ASN A 103 18.35 4.55 15.32
N GLY A 104 18.65 5.85 15.45
CA GLY A 104 18.21 6.87 14.49
C GLY A 104 18.85 6.81 13.08
N SER A 105 19.82 5.92 12.83
CA SER A 105 20.47 5.80 11.52
C SER A 105 19.96 4.61 10.73
N HIS A 106 19.32 4.87 9.59
CA HIS A 106 18.74 3.84 8.72
C HIS A 106 19.74 2.74 8.29
N LYS A 107 21.01 3.09 8.06
CA LYS A 107 22.04 2.11 7.69
C LYS A 107 22.29 1.09 8.80
N ILE A 108 22.28 1.55 10.05
CA ILE A 108 22.51 0.71 11.23
C ILE A 108 21.28 -0.15 11.50
N GLN A 109 20.07 0.42 11.40
CA GLN A 109 18.83 -0.34 11.54
C GLN A 109 18.74 -1.48 10.53
N ALA A 110 19.02 -1.19 9.25
CA ALA A 110 19.02 -2.17 8.18
C ALA A 110 20.08 -3.26 8.41
N GLN A 111 21.28 -2.90 8.83
CA GLN A 111 22.33 -3.88 9.15
C GLN A 111 21.93 -4.74 10.34
N GLY A 112 21.38 -4.16 11.40
CA GLY A 112 20.91 -4.87 12.59
C GLY A 112 19.85 -5.91 12.25
N LEU A 113 18.88 -5.56 11.40
CA LEU A 113 17.88 -6.51 10.90
C LEU A 113 18.53 -7.66 10.12
N SER A 114 19.45 -7.38 9.20
CA SER A 114 20.12 -8.43 8.42
C SER A 114 20.95 -9.36 9.29
N THR A 115 21.71 -8.80 10.23
CA THR A 115 22.51 -9.60 11.16
C THR A 115 21.60 -10.46 12.06
N ALA A 116 20.48 -9.92 12.57
CA ALA A 116 19.52 -10.70 13.35
C ALA A 116 18.88 -11.84 12.55
N MET A 117 18.48 -11.59 11.29
CA MET A 117 17.91 -12.61 10.41
C MET A 117 18.93 -13.67 9.98
N ASN A 118 20.19 -13.29 9.75
CA ASN A 118 21.26 -14.24 9.43
C ASN A 118 21.63 -15.13 10.62
N LEU A 119 21.60 -14.58 11.84
CA LEU A 119 21.78 -15.39 13.05
C LEU A 119 20.60 -16.34 13.27
N LEU A 120 19.37 -15.87 13.02
CA LEU A 120 18.16 -16.70 13.06
C LEU A 120 18.22 -17.84 12.04
N SER A 121 18.71 -17.58 10.81
CA SER A 121 18.85 -18.61 9.78
C SER A 121 19.93 -19.63 10.13
N CYS A 122 21.06 -19.17 10.68
CA CYS A 122 22.11 -20.05 11.18
C CYS A 122 21.61 -20.94 12.31
N GLU A 123 20.82 -20.41 13.23
CA GLU A 123 20.24 -21.15 14.34
C GLU A 123 19.13 -22.12 13.89
N GLY A 124 18.36 -21.79 12.85
CA GLY A 124 17.42 -22.74 12.24
C GLY A 124 18.12 -23.93 11.59
N ARG A 125 19.25 -23.69 10.89
CA ARG A 125 20.05 -24.74 10.25
C ARG A 125 20.82 -25.58 11.27
N PHE A 126 21.35 -24.93 12.31
CA PHE A 126 22.12 -25.55 13.39
C PHE A 126 21.43 -25.26 14.73
N PRO A 127 20.37 -26.02 15.07
CA PRO A 127 19.59 -25.77 16.28
C PRO A 127 20.41 -25.98 17.54
N LEU A 128 20.07 -25.24 18.59
CA LEU A 128 20.70 -25.34 19.91
C LEU A 128 20.27 -26.60 20.70
N GLU A 129 19.14 -27.20 20.29
CA GLU A 129 18.48 -28.36 20.93
C GLU A 129 18.10 -29.42 19.87
N THR A 130 17.75 -30.64 20.29
CA THR A 130 17.33 -31.71 19.37
C THR A 130 16.04 -31.32 18.62
N LYS A 131 15.97 -31.68 17.33
CA LYS A 131 14.84 -31.38 16.43
C LYS A 131 13.63 -32.26 16.74
N ASP A 132 13.07 -32.16 17.95
CA ASP A 132 11.93 -32.98 18.36
C ASP A 132 10.57 -32.28 18.10
N SER A 133 10.54 -31.00 17.70
CA SER A 133 9.31 -30.22 17.49
C SER A 133 9.42 -29.20 16.36
N PHE A 134 8.30 -28.93 15.66
CA PHE A 134 8.16 -27.84 14.66
C PHE A 134 8.58 -26.46 15.20
N GLU A 135 8.55 -26.28 16.52
CA GLU A 135 8.96 -25.07 17.24
C GLU A 135 10.49 -24.86 17.25
N ASN A 136 11.27 -25.91 16.96
CA ASN A 136 12.73 -25.87 16.92
C ASN A 136 13.27 -25.65 15.49
N TYR A 137 12.40 -25.47 14.49
CA TYR A 137 12.79 -25.25 13.09
C TYR A 137 13.13 -23.78 12.81
N VAL A 138 12.34 -22.85 13.35
CA VAL A 138 12.66 -21.41 13.42
C VAL A 138 12.55 -20.98 14.88
N PRO A 139 13.57 -20.33 15.47
CA PRO A 139 13.49 -19.81 16.83
C PRO A 139 12.40 -18.74 16.99
N LEU A 140 11.16 -19.18 17.30
CA LEU A 140 9.96 -18.34 17.32
C LEU A 140 10.09 -17.17 18.30
N HIS A 141 10.74 -17.39 19.45
CA HIS A 141 10.95 -16.35 20.44
C HIS A 141 11.82 -15.20 19.92
N LYS A 142 12.85 -15.51 19.13
CA LYS A 142 13.75 -14.53 18.52
C LYS A 142 13.09 -13.81 17.35
N LEU A 143 12.36 -14.54 16.51
CA LEU A 143 11.54 -13.93 15.45
C LEU A 143 10.50 -12.97 16.06
N LYS A 144 9.86 -13.35 17.16
CA LYS A 144 8.93 -12.48 17.90
C LYS A 144 9.60 -11.19 18.40
N GLN A 145 10.82 -11.26 18.93
CA GLN A 145 11.58 -10.07 19.37
C GLN A 145 11.90 -9.13 18.19
N ILE A 146 12.31 -9.68 17.05
CA ILE A 146 12.56 -8.90 15.82
C ILE A 146 11.28 -8.19 15.38
N LEU A 147 10.16 -8.92 15.28
CA LEU A 147 8.87 -8.37 14.87
C LEU A 147 8.35 -7.31 15.85
N MET A 148 8.54 -7.48 17.16
CA MET A 148 8.20 -6.45 18.16
C MET A 148 8.96 -5.14 17.93
N LYS A 149 10.20 -5.19 17.45
CA LYS A 149 10.97 -3.98 17.13
C LYS A 149 10.58 -3.36 15.79
N ILE A 150 10.25 -4.17 14.79
CA ILE A 150 9.69 -3.69 13.52
C ILE A 150 8.37 -2.95 13.78
N LEU A 151 7.54 -3.49 14.68
CA LEU A 151 6.27 -2.91 15.10
C LEU A 151 6.43 -1.86 16.24
N SER A 152 7.62 -1.27 16.44
CA SER A 152 7.82 -0.33 17.55
C SER A 152 6.90 0.89 17.47
N ASN A 153 6.46 1.38 18.63
CA ASN A 153 5.60 2.55 18.77
C ASN A 153 6.35 3.89 18.62
N LYS A 154 7.69 3.86 18.52
CA LYS A 154 8.55 5.05 18.65
C LYS A 154 8.87 5.73 17.33
N GLN A 155 8.96 4.99 16.23
CA GLN A 155 9.41 5.48 14.92
C GLN A 155 8.62 4.84 13.79
N ASN A 156 8.48 5.56 12.68
CA ASN A 156 7.95 5.01 11.43
C ASN A 156 9.01 4.09 10.80
N ASN A 157 8.69 2.80 10.72
CA ASN A 157 9.61 1.74 10.30
C ASN A 157 9.40 1.28 8.86
N ALA A 158 8.77 2.10 8.00
CA ALA A 158 8.48 1.75 6.60
C ALA A 158 9.70 1.19 5.83
N GLN A 159 10.89 1.78 6.04
CA GLN A 159 12.12 1.31 5.39
C GLN A 159 12.58 -0.07 5.89
N LEU A 160 12.43 -0.34 7.19
CA LEU A 160 12.72 -1.65 7.77
C LEU A 160 11.72 -2.70 7.31
N ILE A 161 10.44 -2.33 7.19
CA ILE A 161 9.39 -3.19 6.66
C ILE A 161 9.69 -3.55 5.20
N ASN A 162 10.07 -2.57 4.37
CA ASN A 162 10.48 -2.82 2.98
C ASN A 162 11.66 -3.79 2.91
N LYS A 163 12.69 -3.60 3.74
CA LYS A 163 13.80 -4.55 3.81
C LYS A 163 13.35 -5.93 4.29
N TYR A 164 12.40 -5.98 5.22
CA TYR A 164 11.84 -7.24 5.70
C TYR A 164 11.08 -8.01 4.61
N THR A 165 10.54 -7.34 3.59
CA THR A 165 9.88 -8.03 2.46
C THR A 165 10.81 -8.95 1.67
N GLU A 166 12.13 -8.68 1.67
CA GLU A 166 13.12 -9.60 1.07
C GLU A 166 13.12 -10.96 1.78
N TYR A 167 12.86 -10.96 3.09
CA TYR A 167 12.76 -12.18 3.90
C TYR A 167 11.37 -12.83 3.83
N LEU A 168 10.32 -12.10 3.45
CA LEU A 168 8.98 -12.66 3.22
C LEU A 168 8.90 -13.50 1.94
N LEU A 169 9.91 -13.44 1.07
CA LEU A 169 10.07 -14.35 -0.07
C LEU A 169 10.37 -15.79 0.35
N PHE A 170 10.76 -16.02 1.61
CA PHE A 170 10.97 -17.36 2.15
C PHE A 170 9.69 -17.85 2.84
N ASP A 171 9.20 -19.03 2.44
CA ASP A 171 7.89 -19.56 2.87
C ASP A 171 7.86 -19.92 4.37
N ASP A 172 8.99 -20.35 4.93
CA ASP A 172 9.14 -20.65 6.35
C ASP A 172 8.96 -19.38 7.19
N ILE A 173 9.67 -18.31 6.85
CA ILE A 173 9.54 -17.02 7.54
C ILE A 173 8.14 -16.46 7.37
N LEU A 174 7.56 -16.54 6.16
CA LEU A 174 6.20 -16.07 5.91
C LEU A 174 5.18 -16.77 6.82
N PHE A 175 5.22 -18.10 6.87
CA PHE A 175 4.32 -18.90 7.70
C PHE A 175 4.49 -18.63 9.19
N PHE A 176 5.74 -18.62 9.69
CA PHE A 176 5.99 -18.37 11.11
C PHE A 176 5.72 -16.93 11.51
N THR A 177 5.88 -15.97 10.59
CA THR A 177 5.42 -14.61 10.79
C THR A 177 3.91 -14.60 11.03
N TRP A 178 3.12 -15.23 10.13
CA TRP A 178 1.67 -15.38 10.33
C TRP A 178 1.30 -16.07 11.65
N LYS A 179 2.04 -17.09 12.08
CA LYS A 179 1.79 -17.80 13.34
C LYS A 179 2.03 -16.91 14.57
N ILE A 180 3.06 -16.05 14.54
CA ILE A 180 3.42 -15.17 15.66
C ILE A 180 2.57 -13.91 15.68
N PHE A 181 2.11 -13.44 14.51
CA PHE A 181 1.47 -12.15 14.34
C PHE A 181 0.22 -11.92 15.24
N PRO A 182 -0.66 -12.91 15.49
CA PRO A 182 -1.76 -12.78 16.44
C PRO A 182 -1.33 -12.64 17.91
N SER A 183 -0.11 -13.05 18.26
CA SER A 183 0.43 -12.85 19.62
C SER A 183 1.02 -11.46 19.82
N LEU A 184 1.27 -10.75 18.72
CA LEU A 184 1.83 -9.40 18.70
C LEU A 184 0.75 -8.33 18.62
N THR A 185 -0.48 -8.68 18.25
CA THR A 185 -1.60 -7.73 18.18
C THR A 185 -1.90 -7.16 19.55
N ALA A 186 -1.89 -5.83 19.63
CA ALA A 186 -2.32 -5.13 20.83
C ALA A 186 -3.82 -5.39 21.06
N LYS A 187 -4.16 -5.95 22.22
CA LYS A 187 -5.55 -6.12 22.67
C LYS A 187 -6.16 -4.80 23.18
N SER A 188 -5.30 -3.85 23.55
CA SER A 188 -5.67 -2.48 23.94
C SER A 188 -5.37 -1.51 22.81
N LYS A 189 -6.07 -0.37 22.77
CA LYS A 189 -5.91 0.71 21.78
C LYS A 189 -4.43 1.15 21.66
N PRO A 190 -3.76 0.83 20.55
CA PRO A 190 -2.34 1.15 20.37
C PRO A 190 -2.14 2.57 19.80
N ASN A 191 -0.89 3.04 19.80
CA ASN A 191 -0.52 4.35 19.23
C ASN A 191 -0.67 4.34 17.69
N GLU A 192 -0.92 5.50 17.10
CA GLU A 192 -1.05 5.69 15.64
C GLU A 192 0.17 5.12 14.86
N VAL A 193 1.39 5.37 15.35
CA VAL A 193 2.63 4.86 14.73
C VAL A 193 2.67 3.33 14.71
N TYR A 194 2.21 2.68 15.79
CA TYR A 194 2.10 1.23 15.84
C TYR A 194 1.09 0.72 14.83
N ILE A 195 -0.11 1.34 14.76
CA ILE A 195 -1.16 0.97 13.81
C ILE A 195 -0.63 1.07 12.38
N MET A 196 0.03 2.17 12.03
CA MET A 196 0.59 2.37 10.69
C MET A 196 1.65 1.32 10.36
N ASN A 197 2.63 1.10 11.24
CA ASN A 197 3.67 0.07 11.03
C ASN A 197 3.05 -1.34 10.91
N TYR A 198 2.01 -1.63 11.69
CA TYR A 198 1.29 -2.90 11.66
C TYR A 198 0.56 -3.11 10.33
N LEU A 199 -0.18 -2.10 9.86
CA LEU A 199 -0.90 -2.15 8.59
C LEU A 199 0.06 -2.21 7.39
N LEU A 200 1.16 -1.47 7.42
CA LEU A 200 2.19 -1.52 6.37
C LEU A 200 2.81 -2.92 6.26
N LEU A 201 3.07 -3.59 7.39
CA LEU A 201 3.57 -4.97 7.36
C LEU A 201 2.48 -5.93 6.84
N LEU A 202 1.24 -5.79 7.30
CA LEU A 202 0.11 -6.62 6.86
C LEU A 202 -0.16 -6.49 5.35
N GLU A 203 0.02 -5.29 4.77
CA GLU A 203 -0.08 -5.07 3.31
C GLU A 203 0.89 -5.95 2.50
N LYS A 204 2.08 -6.20 3.06
CA LYS A 204 3.16 -6.95 2.40
C LYS A 204 3.09 -8.46 2.65
N LEU A 205 2.30 -8.91 3.61
CA LEU A 205 2.13 -10.34 3.90
C LEU A 205 1.21 -11.00 2.87
N GLN A 206 1.72 -12.04 2.21
CA GLN A 206 0.91 -12.89 1.34
C GLN A 206 0.27 -14.01 2.17
N VAL A 207 -0.98 -14.36 1.85
CA VAL A 207 -1.70 -15.45 2.53
C VAL A 207 -1.38 -16.81 1.92
N HIS A 208 -1.13 -16.84 0.60
CA HIS A 208 -0.78 -18.02 -0.17
C HIS A 208 0.74 -18.25 -0.19
N GLN A 209 1.13 -19.47 -0.55
CA GLN A 209 2.52 -19.83 -0.78
C GLN A 209 3.13 -19.02 -1.93
N ASN A 210 4.42 -18.66 -1.83
CA ASN A 210 5.11 -17.98 -2.92
C ASN A 210 5.26 -18.90 -4.15
N ASN A 211 5.25 -18.31 -5.35
CA ASN A 211 5.42 -19.07 -6.61
C ASN A 211 6.74 -19.84 -6.69
N GLU A 212 7.79 -19.34 -6.04
CA GLU A 212 9.08 -20.02 -5.88
C GLU A 212 9.27 -20.39 -4.41
N THR A 213 9.27 -21.69 -4.10
CA THR A 213 9.42 -22.16 -2.73
C THR A 213 10.87 -22.03 -2.28
N LYS A 214 11.15 -21.02 -1.46
CA LYS A 214 12.47 -20.80 -0.85
C LYS A 214 12.34 -20.98 0.66
N ILE A 215 13.28 -21.70 1.24
CA ILE A 215 13.32 -21.96 2.69
C ILE A 215 14.62 -21.35 3.22
N LEU A 216 14.56 -20.56 4.29
CA LEU A 216 15.74 -19.92 4.87
C LEU A 216 16.41 -20.80 5.94
N CYS A 217 15.61 -21.35 6.85
CA CYS A 217 16.04 -22.03 8.08
C CYS A 217 16.16 -23.55 7.94
N GLY A 218 15.53 -24.15 6.93
CA GLY A 218 15.60 -25.58 6.64
C GLY A 218 16.76 -26.01 5.75
N ASP A 219 17.09 -27.31 5.81
CA ASP A 219 17.82 -27.98 4.74
C ASP A 219 16.85 -28.28 3.59
N GLU A 220 17.22 -27.88 2.37
CA GLU A 220 16.44 -28.13 1.13
C GLU A 220 16.12 -29.61 0.92
N ASN A 221 16.91 -30.51 1.51
CA ASN A 221 16.82 -31.96 1.33
C ASN A 221 15.90 -32.68 2.33
N VAL A 222 15.36 -32.00 3.35
CA VAL A 222 14.48 -32.62 4.36
C VAL A 222 13.17 -31.83 4.44
N MET A 223 12.12 -32.34 3.78
CA MET A 223 10.78 -31.76 3.85
C MET A 223 10.14 -31.98 5.23
N PHE A 224 10.58 -31.20 6.22
CA PHE A 224 9.95 -31.11 7.54
C PHE A 224 8.88 -30.02 7.61
N PHE A 225 8.80 -29.14 6.61
CA PHE A 225 7.92 -27.97 6.59
C PHE A 225 6.87 -28.10 5.49
N THR A 226 5.61 -27.89 5.87
CA THR A 226 4.48 -27.75 4.95
C THR A 226 3.77 -26.44 5.26
N PHE A 227 3.57 -25.61 4.23
CA PHE A 227 2.84 -24.36 4.37
C PHE A 227 1.33 -24.66 4.49
N ASP A 228 0.75 -24.44 5.67
CA ASP A 228 -0.68 -24.64 5.90
C ASP A 228 -1.44 -23.30 5.76
N GLU A 229 -2.08 -23.11 4.61
CA GLU A 229 -2.91 -21.94 4.32
C GLU A 229 -4.10 -21.80 5.28
N ALA A 230 -4.64 -22.89 5.82
CA ALA A 230 -5.75 -22.81 6.76
C ALA A 230 -5.33 -22.15 8.08
N VAL A 231 -4.07 -22.35 8.51
CA VAL A 231 -3.53 -21.72 9.72
C VAL A 231 -3.24 -20.24 9.49
N THR A 232 -2.77 -19.84 8.31
CA THR A 232 -2.54 -18.43 7.97
C THR A 232 -3.87 -17.67 7.91
N ILE A 233 -4.89 -18.23 7.26
CA ILE A 233 -6.24 -17.66 7.19
C ILE A 233 -6.87 -17.52 8.58
N LYS A 234 -6.77 -18.54 9.44
CA LYS A 234 -7.26 -18.46 10.83
C LYS A 234 -6.54 -17.39 11.64
N SER A 235 -5.23 -17.23 11.43
CA SER A 235 -4.42 -16.21 12.10
C SER A 235 -4.83 -14.81 11.62
N LEU A 236 -5.00 -14.63 10.31
CA LEU A 236 -5.50 -13.40 9.71
C LEU A 236 -6.85 -12.98 10.28
N ASN A 237 -7.83 -13.89 10.36
CA ASN A 237 -9.15 -13.56 10.91
C ASN A 237 -9.09 -13.12 12.39
N LYS A 238 -8.22 -13.74 13.21
CA LYS A 238 -8.01 -13.32 14.61
C LYS A 238 -7.39 -11.92 14.71
N ILE A 239 -6.42 -11.63 13.84
CA ILE A 239 -5.76 -10.32 13.77
C ILE A 239 -6.76 -9.25 13.35
N TRP A 240 -7.52 -9.51 12.27
CA TRP A 240 -8.45 -8.57 11.71
C TRP A 240 -9.51 -8.14 12.72
N HIS A 241 -10.04 -9.08 13.49
CA HIS A 241 -10.99 -8.78 14.57
C HIS A 241 -10.42 -7.79 15.61
N CYS A 242 -9.11 -7.85 15.90
CA CYS A 242 -8.47 -6.90 16.81
C CYS A 242 -8.22 -5.54 16.14
N VAL A 243 -7.72 -5.54 14.90
CA VAL A 243 -7.40 -4.31 14.14
C VAL A 243 -8.64 -3.43 13.93
N MET A 244 -9.79 -4.07 13.71
CA MET A 244 -11.08 -3.39 13.53
C MET A 244 -11.57 -2.64 14.79
N GLN A 245 -11.09 -3.02 15.97
CA GLN A 245 -11.45 -2.39 17.25
C GLN A 245 -10.53 -1.22 17.64
N TRP A 246 -9.45 -0.98 16.89
CA TRP A 246 -8.53 0.13 17.17
C TRP A 246 -9.12 1.46 16.74
N ASP A 247 -8.71 2.55 17.42
CA ASP A 247 -9.08 3.90 17.01
C ASP A 247 -8.17 4.33 15.86
N HIS A 248 -8.77 4.62 14.71
CA HIS A 248 -8.06 4.98 13.48
C HIS A 248 -8.11 6.48 13.23
N THR A 249 -6.95 7.06 12.93
CA THR A 249 -6.85 8.41 12.36
C THR A 249 -7.12 8.33 10.84
N PRO A 250 -7.44 9.45 10.15
CA PRO A 250 -7.65 9.44 8.70
C PRO A 250 -6.55 8.73 7.87
N PRO A 251 -5.23 8.90 8.15
CA PRO A 251 -4.20 8.17 7.40
C PRO A 251 -4.18 6.67 7.71
N THR A 252 -4.38 6.24 8.95
CA THR A 252 -4.39 4.80 9.29
C THR A 252 -5.65 4.12 8.75
N HIS A 253 -6.80 4.80 8.78
CA HIS A 253 -8.06 4.30 8.23
C HIS A 253 -7.96 4.09 6.72
N LYS A 254 -7.37 5.04 5.99
CA LYS A 254 -7.08 4.90 4.56
C LYS A 254 -6.21 3.67 4.29
N GLN A 255 -5.12 3.49 5.05
CA GLN A 255 -4.22 2.37 4.89
C GLN A 255 -4.91 1.03 5.22
N MET A 256 -5.75 1.01 6.27
CA MET A 256 -6.55 -0.15 6.64
C MET A 256 -7.49 -0.56 5.52
N LEU A 257 -8.16 0.39 4.86
CA LEU A 257 -9.03 0.10 3.71
C LEU A 257 -8.24 -0.49 2.53
N ILE A 258 -7.04 0.01 2.24
CA ILE A 258 -6.20 -0.58 1.18
C ILE A 258 -5.90 -2.04 1.49
N VAL A 259 -5.41 -2.31 2.70
CA VAL A 259 -5.08 -3.68 3.15
C VAL A 259 -6.33 -4.58 3.14
N LEU A 260 -7.47 -4.05 3.58
CA LEU A 260 -8.74 -4.76 3.58
C LEU A 260 -9.11 -5.23 2.17
N LEU A 261 -9.12 -4.32 1.21
CA LEU A 261 -9.59 -4.57 -0.16
C LEU A 261 -8.66 -5.48 -0.95
N GLU A 262 -7.34 -5.32 -0.77
CA GLU A 262 -6.35 -6.04 -1.57
C GLU A 262 -5.92 -7.38 -0.97
N ARG A 263 -5.98 -7.54 0.37
CA ARG A 263 -5.40 -8.70 1.07
C ARG A 263 -6.36 -9.47 1.94
N VAL A 264 -7.33 -8.82 2.56
CA VAL A 264 -8.12 -9.46 3.63
C VAL A 264 -9.47 -9.94 3.14
N LEU A 265 -10.14 -9.15 2.31
CA LEU A 265 -11.55 -9.33 1.96
C LEU A 265 -11.89 -10.74 1.42
N THR A 266 -11.01 -11.32 0.61
CA THR A 266 -11.18 -12.66 0.01
C THR A 266 -11.04 -13.81 1.00
N HIS A 267 -10.42 -13.57 2.16
CA HIS A 267 -10.07 -14.60 3.14
C HIS A 267 -10.85 -14.48 4.46
N LEU A 268 -11.82 -13.55 4.54
CA LEU A 268 -12.65 -13.38 5.72
C LEU A 268 -13.67 -14.52 5.86
N GLU A 269 -13.78 -15.09 7.06
CA GLU A 269 -14.79 -16.13 7.35
C GLU A 269 -16.23 -15.57 7.32
N ARG A 270 -16.39 -14.29 7.73
CA ARG A 270 -17.69 -13.60 7.82
C ARG A 270 -17.59 -12.18 7.27
N PRO A 271 -17.54 -12.01 5.94
CA PRO A 271 -17.39 -10.71 5.30
C PRO A 271 -18.56 -9.75 5.59
N LEU A 272 -19.77 -10.27 5.84
CA LEU A 272 -20.95 -9.46 6.15
C LEU A 272 -20.83 -8.61 7.43
N LEU A 273 -19.93 -8.96 8.37
CA LEU A 273 -19.68 -8.14 9.57
C LEU A 273 -18.97 -6.81 9.26
N LEU A 274 -18.37 -6.72 8.07
CA LEU A 274 -17.64 -5.54 7.62
C LEU A 274 -18.56 -4.47 7.02
N THR A 275 -19.83 -4.80 6.77
CA THR A 275 -20.81 -3.89 6.15
C THR A 275 -20.95 -2.60 6.95
N ASP A 276 -21.18 -2.68 8.26
CA ASP A 276 -21.36 -1.51 9.12
C ASP A 276 -20.12 -0.60 9.08
N PHE A 277 -18.92 -1.18 9.17
CA PHE A 277 -17.67 -0.44 9.06
C PHE A 277 -17.47 0.20 7.68
N LEU A 278 -17.79 -0.50 6.60
CA LEU A 278 -17.69 0.06 5.25
C LEU A 278 -18.71 1.19 5.04
N MET A 279 -19.92 1.07 5.60
CA MET A 279 -20.92 2.13 5.60
C MET A 279 -20.44 3.36 6.37
N ASP A 280 -19.93 3.18 7.60
CA ASP A 280 -19.35 4.27 8.39
C ASP A 280 -18.17 4.94 7.63
N SER A 281 -17.31 4.12 7.00
CA SER A 281 -16.19 4.61 6.19
C SER A 281 -16.64 5.37 4.94
N LEU A 282 -17.81 5.05 4.40
CA LEU A 282 -18.43 5.73 3.27
C LEU A 282 -18.92 7.14 3.65
N ASP A 283 -19.34 7.31 4.90
CA ASP A 283 -19.88 8.56 5.43
C ASP A 283 -18.81 9.56 5.87
N VAL A 284 -17.57 9.12 6.11
CA VAL A 284 -16.42 10.01 6.39
C VAL A 284 -16.11 10.97 5.23
N GLY A 285 -16.34 10.56 3.99
CA GLY A 285 -16.05 11.35 2.79
C GLY A 285 -14.58 11.34 2.34
N GLY A 286 -14.30 12.03 1.23
CA GLY A 286 -12.95 12.16 0.66
C GLY A 286 -12.35 10.84 0.13
N PRO A 287 -11.02 10.66 0.19
CA PRO A 287 -10.36 9.45 -0.32
C PRO A 287 -10.77 8.15 0.37
N ILE A 288 -11.22 8.24 1.63
CA ILE A 288 -11.63 7.08 2.44
C ILE A 288 -12.95 6.53 1.90
N SER A 289 -13.92 7.39 1.60
CA SER A 289 -15.21 6.96 1.04
C SER A 289 -15.04 6.32 -0.35
N LEU A 290 -14.10 6.79 -1.17
CA LEU A 290 -13.81 6.19 -2.48
C LEU A 290 -13.24 4.77 -2.36
N LEU A 291 -12.38 4.52 -1.38
CA LEU A 291 -11.86 3.18 -1.09
C LEU A 291 -12.97 2.28 -0.52
N ALA A 292 -13.78 2.80 0.42
CA ALA A 292 -14.90 2.08 1.01
C ALA A 292 -15.94 1.67 -0.05
N LEU A 293 -16.21 2.53 -1.05
CA LEU A 293 -17.13 2.24 -2.15
C LEU A 293 -16.74 0.95 -2.89
N GLN A 294 -15.44 0.74 -3.13
CA GLN A 294 -14.99 -0.50 -3.77
C GLN A 294 -15.24 -1.72 -2.87
N GLY A 295 -15.04 -1.59 -1.56
CA GLY A 295 -15.33 -2.67 -0.62
C GLY A 295 -16.79 -3.06 -0.65
N ILE A 296 -17.68 -2.06 -0.65
CA ILE A 296 -19.12 -2.25 -0.81
C ILE A 296 -19.43 -2.89 -2.16
N PHE A 297 -18.79 -2.45 -3.24
CA PHE A 297 -18.97 -3.06 -4.56
C PHE A 297 -18.64 -4.55 -4.56
N THR A 298 -17.49 -4.94 -3.99
CA THR A 298 -17.12 -6.35 -3.86
C THR A 298 -18.10 -7.12 -2.97
N MET A 299 -18.62 -6.51 -1.90
CA MET A 299 -19.67 -7.11 -1.07
C MET A 299 -20.99 -7.33 -1.82
N ILE A 300 -21.40 -6.37 -2.65
CA ILE A 300 -22.60 -6.48 -3.49
C ILE A 300 -22.40 -7.61 -4.50
N GLN A 301 -21.26 -7.63 -5.20
CA GLN A 301 -21.03 -8.58 -6.30
C GLN A 301 -20.77 -10.02 -5.83
N VAL A 302 -20.00 -10.21 -4.75
CA VAL A 302 -19.57 -11.54 -4.29
C VAL A 302 -20.46 -12.07 -3.17
N HIS A 303 -20.87 -11.19 -2.26
CA HIS A 303 -21.59 -11.57 -1.05
C HIS A 303 -23.09 -11.19 -1.09
N ASN A 304 -23.60 -10.73 -2.23
CA ASN A 304 -25.00 -10.37 -2.47
C ASN A 304 -25.55 -9.42 -1.40
N LEU A 305 -24.77 -8.40 -1.02
CA LEU A 305 -25.21 -7.37 -0.12
C LEU A 305 -26.27 -6.48 -0.80
N ASP A 306 -27.44 -6.34 -0.18
CA ASP A 306 -28.46 -5.38 -0.60
C ASP A 306 -28.18 -4.00 0.02
N TYR A 307 -27.66 -3.06 -0.77
CA TYR A 307 -27.48 -1.67 -0.36
C TYR A 307 -28.43 -0.73 -1.13
N PRO A 308 -29.61 -0.39 -0.57
CA PRO A 308 -30.68 0.29 -1.30
C PRO A 308 -30.31 1.73 -1.73
N ASN A 309 -29.39 2.39 -1.03
CA ASN A 309 -29.02 3.78 -1.27
C ASN A 309 -27.67 3.95 -1.99
N ILE A 310 -27.18 2.89 -2.66
CA ILE A 310 -25.88 2.92 -3.38
C ILE A 310 -25.78 4.10 -4.34
N PHE A 311 -26.83 4.32 -5.14
CA PHE A 311 -26.80 5.35 -6.18
C PHE A 311 -26.91 6.75 -5.62
N ILE A 312 -27.66 6.97 -4.54
CA ILE A 312 -27.72 8.27 -3.85
C ILE A 312 -26.33 8.62 -3.33
N LYS A 313 -25.65 7.66 -2.70
CA LYS A 313 -24.32 7.90 -2.17
C LYS A 313 -23.30 8.09 -3.29
N LEU A 314 -23.31 7.24 -4.31
CA LEU A 314 -22.44 7.38 -5.49
C LEU A 314 -22.65 8.75 -6.16
N TYR A 315 -23.90 9.20 -6.27
CA TYR A 315 -24.25 10.50 -6.80
C TYR A 315 -23.65 11.64 -5.94
N SER A 316 -23.75 11.54 -4.61
CA SER A 316 -23.15 12.52 -3.69
C SER A 316 -21.63 12.54 -3.71
N MET A 317 -20.96 11.48 -4.18
CA MET A 317 -19.51 11.50 -4.32
C MET A 317 -19.05 12.40 -5.46
N PHE A 318 -19.88 12.60 -6.49
CA PHE A 318 -19.61 13.46 -7.64
C PHE A 318 -19.60 14.94 -7.28
N GLU A 319 -18.54 15.37 -6.61
CA GLU A 319 -18.23 16.74 -6.23
C GLU A 319 -16.92 17.23 -6.87
N PRO A 320 -16.69 18.56 -6.95
CA PRO A 320 -15.47 19.11 -7.55
C PRO A 320 -14.17 18.60 -6.92
N GLU A 321 -14.21 18.20 -5.64
CA GLU A 321 -13.04 17.71 -4.90
C GLU A 321 -12.45 16.41 -5.48
N ILE A 322 -13.23 15.60 -6.22
CA ILE A 322 -12.76 14.33 -6.79
C ILE A 322 -11.55 14.54 -7.70
N PHE A 323 -11.54 15.61 -8.49
CA PHE A 323 -10.50 15.83 -9.51
C PHE A 323 -9.10 15.98 -8.90
N HIS A 324 -9.01 16.36 -7.63
CA HIS A 324 -7.76 16.46 -6.87
C HIS A 324 -7.35 15.14 -6.19
N THR A 325 -8.21 14.13 -6.19
CA THR A 325 -7.93 12.85 -5.54
C THR A 325 -7.13 11.93 -6.44
N LYS A 326 -6.19 11.19 -5.84
CA LYS A 326 -5.42 10.14 -6.53
C LYS A 326 -6.25 8.92 -6.95
N TYR A 327 -7.50 8.83 -6.48
CA TYR A 327 -8.37 7.67 -6.70
C TYR A 327 -9.50 7.95 -7.70
N LYS A 328 -9.43 9.06 -8.46
CA LYS A 328 -10.44 9.43 -9.46
C LYS A 328 -10.64 8.37 -10.54
N ALA A 329 -9.55 7.80 -11.06
CA ALA A 329 -9.60 6.72 -12.06
C ALA A 329 -10.42 5.51 -11.56
N ARG A 330 -10.21 5.15 -10.29
CA ARG A 330 -10.94 4.07 -9.63
C ARG A 330 -12.43 4.40 -9.48
N LEU A 331 -12.78 5.64 -9.13
CA LEU A 331 -14.17 6.06 -9.02
C LEU A 331 -14.89 5.97 -10.37
N PHE A 332 -14.30 6.50 -11.44
CA PHE A 332 -14.90 6.44 -12.78
C PHE A 332 -15.06 4.99 -13.26
N TYR A 333 -14.05 4.14 -13.03
CA TYR A 333 -14.15 2.70 -13.33
C TYR A 333 -15.30 2.03 -12.58
N LEU A 334 -15.40 2.23 -11.26
CA LEU A 334 -16.47 1.65 -10.45
C LEU A 334 -17.84 2.22 -10.84
N SER A 335 -17.91 3.50 -11.16
CA SER A 335 -19.15 4.16 -11.58
C SER A 335 -19.64 3.64 -12.92
N ASP A 336 -18.75 3.37 -13.87
CA ASP A 336 -19.09 2.77 -15.15
C ASP A 336 -19.70 1.38 -14.94
N LEU A 337 -19.11 0.60 -14.04
CA LEU A 337 -19.59 -0.73 -13.69
C LEU A 337 -20.95 -0.69 -12.99
N PHE A 338 -21.15 0.22 -12.02
CA PHE A 338 -22.45 0.38 -11.37
C PHE A 338 -23.56 0.84 -12.33
N LEU A 339 -23.24 1.77 -13.23
CA LEU A 339 -24.19 2.33 -14.20
C LEU A 339 -24.34 1.47 -15.47
N SER A 340 -23.59 0.36 -15.60
CA SER A 340 -23.79 -0.64 -16.66
C SER A 340 -25.00 -1.55 -16.41
N SER A 341 -25.61 -1.48 -15.22
CA SER A 341 -26.78 -2.30 -14.87
C SER A 341 -28.00 -1.95 -15.74
N THR A 342 -28.63 -2.98 -16.31
CA THR A 342 -29.79 -2.83 -17.22
C THR A 342 -31.08 -2.41 -16.52
N HIS A 343 -31.16 -2.55 -15.20
CA HIS A 343 -32.37 -2.29 -14.42
C HIS A 343 -32.46 -0.86 -13.85
N LEU A 344 -31.60 0.05 -14.31
CA LEU A 344 -31.57 1.42 -13.81
C LEU A 344 -32.66 2.27 -14.48
N PRO A 345 -33.41 3.08 -13.69
CA PRO A 345 -34.37 4.01 -14.26
C PRO A 345 -33.64 5.13 -15.01
N GLU A 346 -34.15 5.52 -16.18
CA GLU A 346 -33.53 6.54 -17.03
C GLU A 346 -33.34 7.88 -16.31
N ASN A 347 -34.29 8.28 -15.46
CA ASN A 347 -34.20 9.50 -14.65
C ASN A 347 -32.95 9.54 -13.76
N LEU A 348 -32.55 8.40 -13.20
CA LEU A 348 -31.37 8.29 -12.36
C LEU A 348 -30.11 8.48 -13.20
N VAL A 349 -30.02 7.80 -14.35
CA VAL A 349 -28.87 7.92 -15.25
C VAL A 349 -28.75 9.34 -15.81
N ALA A 350 -29.88 9.97 -16.16
CA ALA A 350 -29.93 11.38 -16.57
C ALA A 350 -29.33 12.31 -15.51
N ALA A 351 -29.61 12.06 -14.22
CA ALA A 351 -29.06 12.84 -13.12
C ALA A 351 -27.54 12.74 -13.04
N PHE A 352 -26.98 11.53 -13.19
CA PHE A 352 -25.53 11.32 -13.25
C PHE A 352 -24.90 12.05 -14.44
N ILE A 353 -25.48 11.90 -15.64
CA ILE A 353 -25.00 12.56 -16.85
C ILE A 353 -24.96 14.09 -16.65
N LYS A 354 -26.05 14.67 -16.17
CA LYS A 354 -26.17 16.12 -16.03
C LYS A 354 -25.26 16.67 -14.93
N ARG A 355 -25.12 15.95 -13.80
CA ARG A 355 -24.14 16.29 -12.74
C ARG A 355 -22.71 16.28 -13.30
N MET A 356 -22.33 15.22 -13.99
CA MET A 356 -21.00 15.10 -14.61
C MET A 356 -20.75 16.18 -15.66
N ALA A 357 -21.75 16.50 -16.49
CA ALA A 357 -21.65 17.57 -17.48
C ALA A 357 -21.38 18.94 -16.83
N ARG A 358 -22.02 19.25 -15.69
CA ARG A 358 -21.71 20.45 -14.91
C ARG A 358 -20.32 20.42 -14.29
N LEU A 359 -19.91 19.27 -13.73
CA LEU A 359 -18.55 19.11 -13.20
C LEU A 359 -17.47 19.25 -14.27
N ALA A 360 -17.75 18.84 -15.51
CA ALA A 360 -16.82 18.97 -16.64
C ALA A 360 -16.46 20.43 -16.96
N LEU A 361 -17.26 21.42 -16.55
CA LEU A 361 -16.92 22.83 -16.71
C LEU A 361 -15.79 23.30 -15.78
N ILE A 362 -15.58 22.60 -14.67
CA ILE A 362 -14.57 22.92 -13.65
C ILE A 362 -13.39 21.94 -13.72
N ALA A 363 -13.60 20.78 -14.35
CA ALA A 363 -12.65 19.69 -14.40
C ALA A 363 -11.34 20.03 -15.14
N PRO A 364 -10.21 19.43 -14.75
CA PRO A 364 -8.98 19.41 -15.54
C PRO A 364 -9.19 18.82 -16.93
N SER A 365 -8.33 19.19 -17.89
CA SER A 365 -8.50 18.83 -19.30
C SER A 365 -8.49 17.32 -19.57
N GLU A 366 -7.72 16.53 -18.81
CA GLU A 366 -7.73 15.07 -18.92
C GLU A 366 -9.07 14.46 -18.50
N ASP A 367 -9.65 15.00 -17.42
CA ASP A 367 -10.88 14.48 -16.83
C ASP A 367 -12.10 14.82 -17.71
N ILE A 368 -12.07 15.94 -18.43
CA ILE A 368 -13.13 16.30 -19.38
C ILE A 368 -13.26 15.23 -20.47
N ILE A 369 -12.14 14.67 -20.95
CA ILE A 369 -12.16 13.63 -21.99
C ILE A 369 -12.83 12.36 -21.43
N ILE A 370 -12.44 11.95 -20.22
CA ILE A 370 -13.05 10.80 -19.53
C ILE A 370 -14.55 11.03 -19.35
N ILE A 371 -14.96 12.22 -18.88
CA ILE A 371 -16.38 12.55 -18.67
C ILE A 371 -17.16 12.53 -19.99
N CYS A 372 -16.60 13.08 -21.08
CA CYS A 372 -17.25 13.06 -22.39
C CYS A 372 -17.50 11.63 -22.89
N HIS A 373 -16.49 10.76 -22.83
CA HIS A 373 -16.65 9.35 -23.21
C HIS A 373 -17.61 8.61 -22.29
N PHE A 374 -17.57 8.88 -20.98
CA PHE A 374 -18.46 8.28 -19.99
C PHE A 374 -19.92 8.67 -20.24
N ILE A 375 -20.21 9.96 -20.43
CA ILE A 375 -21.56 10.45 -20.80
C ILE A 375 -22.01 9.81 -22.11
N GLY A 376 -21.13 9.77 -23.10
CA GLY A 376 -21.40 9.11 -24.37
C GLY A 376 -21.83 7.65 -24.20
N ASN A 377 -21.08 6.87 -23.41
CA ASN A 377 -21.40 5.47 -23.11
C ASN A 377 -22.75 5.32 -22.41
N LEU A 378 -23.09 6.19 -21.45
CA LEU A 378 -24.40 6.15 -20.78
C LEU A 378 -25.56 6.44 -21.74
N ILE A 379 -25.40 7.38 -22.67
CA ILE A 379 -26.43 7.69 -23.69
C ILE A 379 -26.55 6.54 -24.70
N LEU A 380 -25.45 5.84 -25.02
CA LEU A 380 -25.47 4.65 -25.86
C LEU A 380 -26.24 3.50 -25.21
N ARG A 381 -26.04 3.27 -23.91
CA ARG A 381 -26.73 2.23 -23.14
C ARG A 381 -28.21 2.53 -22.94
N HIS A 382 -28.56 3.81 -22.75
CA HIS A 382 -29.93 4.25 -22.49
C HIS A 382 -30.42 5.21 -23.59
N PRO A 383 -31.00 4.69 -24.69
CA PRO A 383 -31.38 5.51 -25.84
C PRO A 383 -32.48 6.53 -25.54
N GLY A 384 -33.28 6.36 -24.48
CA GLY A 384 -34.25 7.36 -24.02
C GLY A 384 -33.60 8.69 -23.63
N LEU A 385 -32.33 8.67 -23.21
CA LEU A 385 -31.57 9.86 -22.81
C LEU A 385 -31.09 10.71 -23.99
N LYS A 386 -31.34 10.28 -25.24
CA LYS A 386 -31.10 11.12 -26.43
C LYS A 386 -31.92 12.42 -26.40
N CYS A 387 -33.00 12.47 -25.62
CA CYS A 387 -33.76 13.71 -25.36
C CYS A 387 -32.90 14.82 -24.76
N LEU A 388 -31.85 14.49 -23.99
CA LEU A 388 -30.91 15.46 -23.40
C LEU A 388 -30.03 16.15 -24.44
N LEU A 389 -29.80 15.48 -25.59
CA LEU A 389 -29.03 16.00 -26.72
C LEU A 389 -29.91 16.82 -27.66
N ASN A 390 -31.12 16.32 -27.94
CA ASN A 390 -32.06 16.96 -28.83
C ASN A 390 -33.48 16.80 -28.27
N ASN A 391 -34.03 17.88 -27.73
CA ASN A 391 -35.43 17.91 -27.34
C ASN A 391 -36.29 18.30 -28.55
N THR A 392 -37.12 17.38 -29.02
CA THR A 392 -38.05 17.59 -30.14
C THR A 392 -39.21 18.51 -29.77
N GLU A 393 -39.51 18.62 -28.47
CA GLU A 393 -40.49 19.57 -27.98
C GLU A 393 -39.79 20.94 -27.89
N HIS A 394 -40.09 21.84 -28.84
CA HIS A 394 -39.57 23.21 -28.91
C HIS A 394 -40.11 24.09 -27.76
N ILE A 395 -39.94 23.64 -26.52
CA ILE A 395 -40.24 24.41 -25.33
C ILE A 395 -39.05 25.34 -25.13
N THR A 396 -39.25 26.64 -25.35
CA THR A 396 -38.31 27.67 -24.93
C THR A 396 -38.19 27.62 -23.41
N ALA A 397 -37.21 26.86 -22.90
CA ALA A 397 -36.92 26.79 -21.48
C ALA A 397 -36.25 28.12 -21.08
N ASN A 398 -36.98 28.97 -20.33
CA ASN A 398 -36.42 30.21 -19.79
C ASN A 398 -35.30 29.95 -18.77
N ASN A 399 -35.36 28.81 -18.07
CA ASN A 399 -34.38 28.36 -17.07
C ASN A 399 -34.18 26.85 -17.16
N ASP A 400 -32.98 26.36 -16.82
CA ASP A 400 -32.67 24.94 -16.69
C ASP A 400 -33.40 24.34 -15.47
N PRO A 401 -34.27 23.31 -15.63
CA PRO A 401 -35.00 22.69 -14.52
C PRO A 401 -34.13 21.82 -13.60
N TYR A 402 -32.89 21.52 -13.97
CA TYR A 402 -32.02 20.63 -13.20
C TYR A 402 -31.48 21.27 -11.91
N ILE A 403 -31.68 20.57 -10.79
CA ILE A 403 -31.27 20.98 -9.44
C ILE A 403 -29.96 20.28 -9.06
N MET A 404 -28.86 21.04 -9.01
CA MET A 404 -27.53 20.48 -8.70
C MET A 404 -27.38 20.06 -7.23
N ASP A 405 -27.96 20.83 -6.30
CA ASP A 405 -27.80 20.61 -4.85
C ASP A 405 -28.64 19.44 -4.32
N GLU A 406 -29.51 18.88 -5.16
CA GLU A 406 -30.35 17.74 -4.78
C GLU A 406 -29.48 16.49 -4.56
N ARG A 407 -29.73 15.76 -3.46
CA ARG A 407 -28.97 14.56 -3.11
C ARG A 407 -29.56 13.31 -3.73
N ASP A 408 -30.87 13.30 -3.95
CA ASP A 408 -31.56 12.18 -4.58
C ASP A 408 -31.55 12.35 -6.12
N PRO A 409 -30.83 11.49 -6.87
CA PRO A 409 -30.71 11.65 -8.32
C PRO A 409 -32.08 11.63 -9.02
N VAL A 410 -33.05 10.87 -8.50
CA VAL A 410 -34.39 10.74 -9.10
C VAL A 410 -35.19 12.05 -9.01
N LYS A 411 -34.90 12.91 -8.01
CA LYS A 411 -35.60 14.18 -7.78
C LYS A 411 -34.93 15.39 -8.43
N SER A 412 -33.79 15.19 -9.07
CA SER A 412 -32.99 16.28 -9.65
C SER A 412 -33.59 16.92 -10.90
N ASN A 413 -34.66 16.34 -11.47
CA ASN A 413 -35.31 16.76 -12.72
C ASN A 413 -34.39 16.81 -13.95
N ALA A 414 -33.30 16.03 -13.94
CA ALA A 414 -32.31 16.03 -15.01
C ALA A 414 -32.85 15.60 -16.38
N ILE A 415 -33.86 14.74 -16.45
CA ILE A 415 -34.41 14.24 -17.73
C ILE A 415 -35.07 15.33 -18.59
N ILE A 416 -35.55 16.41 -17.95
CA ILE A 416 -36.24 17.52 -18.62
C ILE A 416 -35.22 18.62 -19.03
N SER A 417 -33.97 18.49 -18.61
CA SER A 417 -32.87 19.41 -18.93
C SER A 417 -32.22 19.06 -20.28
N SER A 418 -31.31 19.92 -20.76
CA SER A 418 -30.42 19.67 -21.90
C SER A 418 -28.94 19.77 -21.51
N LEU A 419 -28.02 19.30 -22.36
CA LEU A 419 -26.57 19.26 -22.10
C LEU A 419 -25.79 20.46 -22.70
N TRP A 420 -26.14 21.67 -22.29
CA TRP A 420 -25.45 22.90 -22.74
C TRP A 420 -23.97 22.96 -22.33
N GLU A 421 -23.62 22.28 -21.23
CA GLU A 421 -22.26 22.25 -20.70
C GLU A 421 -21.30 21.58 -21.69
N ILE A 422 -21.69 20.43 -22.24
CA ILE A 422 -20.88 19.72 -23.26
C ILE A 422 -20.84 20.51 -24.57
N GLN A 423 -21.94 21.15 -24.96
CA GLN A 423 -21.93 22.03 -26.14
C GLN A 423 -20.96 23.20 -25.98
N SER A 424 -20.86 23.77 -24.78
CA SER A 424 -19.88 24.83 -24.49
C SER A 424 -18.44 24.31 -24.58
N LEU A 425 -18.19 23.08 -24.11
CA LEU A 425 -16.89 22.41 -24.19
C LEU A 425 -16.41 22.12 -25.63
N GLN A 426 -17.28 22.18 -26.64
CA GLN A 426 -16.87 22.10 -28.05
C GLN A 426 -15.94 23.26 -28.45
N SER A 427 -15.99 24.38 -27.74
CA SER A 427 -15.13 25.55 -27.94
C SER A 427 -13.88 25.57 -27.04
N HIS A 428 -13.55 24.44 -26.39
CA HIS A 428 -12.41 24.34 -25.48
C HIS A 428 -11.07 24.61 -26.19
N VAL A 429 -10.14 25.26 -25.47
CA VAL A 429 -8.83 25.70 -25.99
C VAL A 429 -8.00 24.51 -26.49
N ILE A 430 -8.10 23.37 -25.82
CA ILE A 430 -7.38 22.15 -26.19
C ILE A 430 -8.16 21.38 -27.27
N PRO A 431 -7.57 21.11 -28.45
CA PRO A 431 -8.26 20.44 -29.56
C PRO A 431 -8.76 19.03 -29.27
N SER A 432 -8.04 18.24 -28.45
CA SER A 432 -8.46 16.88 -28.07
C SER A 432 -9.76 16.90 -27.27
N VAL A 433 -9.87 17.83 -26.32
CA VAL A 433 -11.08 18.03 -25.50
C VAL A 433 -12.25 18.50 -26.36
N SER A 434 -12.02 19.51 -27.22
CA SER A 434 -13.03 19.99 -28.19
C SER A 434 -13.52 18.87 -29.09
N SER A 435 -12.60 18.00 -29.55
CA SER A 435 -12.93 16.86 -30.41
C SER A 435 -13.74 15.80 -29.67
N ALA A 436 -13.41 15.53 -28.40
CA ALA A 436 -14.19 14.64 -27.56
C ALA A 436 -15.63 15.16 -27.40
N ALA A 437 -15.83 16.44 -27.04
CA ALA A 437 -17.16 17.05 -26.83
C ALA A 437 -18.04 17.15 -28.10
N LYS A 438 -17.46 16.98 -29.30
CA LYS A 438 -18.21 17.01 -30.58
C LYS A 438 -19.11 15.79 -30.80
N PHE A 439 -19.01 14.75 -29.96
CA PHE A 439 -19.85 13.55 -30.09
C PHE A 439 -21.35 13.86 -30.12
N ILE A 440 -21.78 14.97 -29.50
CA ILE A 440 -23.18 15.44 -29.47
C ILE A 440 -23.70 15.84 -30.86
N ASN A 441 -22.84 16.39 -31.72
CA ASN A 441 -23.24 16.89 -33.05
C ASN A 441 -23.12 15.80 -34.14
N THR A 442 -22.43 14.71 -33.82
CA THR A 442 -22.18 13.59 -34.73
C THR A 442 -23.09 12.41 -34.40
N PRO A 443 -23.41 11.52 -35.35
CA PRO A 443 -24.09 10.28 -35.00
C PRO A 443 -23.24 9.50 -33.99
N LEU A 444 -23.87 9.06 -32.90
CA LEU A 444 -23.21 8.28 -31.86
C LEU A 444 -22.66 6.96 -32.47
N PRO A 445 -21.48 6.49 -32.03
CA PRO A 445 -20.89 5.27 -32.54
C PRO A 445 -21.72 4.05 -32.14
N SER A 446 -21.61 2.95 -32.90
CA SER A 446 -22.30 1.69 -32.57
C SER A 446 -21.65 0.93 -31.41
N VAL A 447 -20.42 1.29 -31.03
CA VAL A 447 -19.61 0.63 -30.00
C VAL A 447 -19.22 1.66 -28.94
N GLU A 448 -19.20 1.22 -27.68
CA GLU A 448 -18.78 2.03 -26.54
C GLU A 448 -17.32 2.48 -26.64
N TRP A 449 -17.04 3.67 -26.11
CA TRP A 449 -15.69 4.17 -25.92
C TRP A 449 -14.99 3.41 -24.79
N ASP A 450 -13.73 3.03 -25.03
CA ASP A 450 -12.90 2.31 -24.06
C ASP A 450 -12.30 3.28 -23.04
N LEU A 451 -12.93 3.38 -21.87
CA LEU A 451 -12.51 4.27 -20.79
C LEU A 451 -11.15 3.88 -20.19
N SER A 452 -10.77 2.60 -20.24
CA SER A 452 -9.55 2.11 -19.57
C SER A 452 -8.28 2.84 -20.03
N LYS A 453 -8.23 3.21 -21.31
CA LYS A 453 -7.11 3.94 -21.91
C LYS A 453 -7.01 5.39 -21.47
N ASP A 454 -8.14 5.99 -21.09
CA ASP A 454 -8.21 7.40 -20.72
C ASP A 454 -8.07 7.60 -19.21
N LEU A 455 -8.47 6.63 -18.40
CA LEU A 455 -8.41 6.69 -16.94
C LEU A 455 -6.99 6.86 -16.38
N ASP A 456 -5.98 6.33 -17.07
CA ASP A 456 -4.58 6.41 -16.67
C ASP A 456 -3.85 7.64 -17.23
N GLN A 457 -4.47 8.40 -18.14
CA GLN A 457 -3.82 9.56 -18.77
C GLN A 457 -3.75 10.74 -17.80
N THR A 458 -2.54 11.26 -17.61
CA THR A 458 -2.32 12.48 -16.83
C THR A 458 -2.17 13.71 -17.74
N GLY A 459 -2.28 14.91 -17.15
CA GLY A 459 -1.97 16.15 -17.86
C GLY A 459 -0.54 16.20 -18.42
N GLU A 460 0.41 15.57 -17.74
CA GLU A 460 1.80 15.44 -18.21
C GLU A 460 1.86 14.58 -19.48
N ASP A 461 1.14 13.44 -19.52
CA ASP A 461 1.08 12.59 -20.70
C ASP A 461 0.45 13.30 -21.90
N MET A 462 -0.60 14.10 -21.66
CA MET A 462 -1.21 14.91 -22.70
C MET A 462 -0.22 15.94 -23.28
N PHE A 463 0.57 16.58 -22.41
CA PHE A 463 1.59 17.53 -22.82
C PHE A 463 2.73 16.85 -23.60
N ASP A 464 3.23 15.72 -23.10
CA ASP A 464 4.27 14.92 -23.75
C ASP A 464 3.84 14.40 -25.13
N ARG A 465 2.57 14.02 -25.27
CA ARG A 465 1.98 13.64 -26.56
C ARG A 465 2.00 14.81 -27.55
N GLU A 466 1.77 16.03 -27.07
CA GLU A 466 1.78 17.22 -27.91
C GLU A 466 3.21 17.62 -28.31
N ILE A 467 4.20 17.47 -27.42
CA ILE A 467 5.62 17.69 -27.75
C ILE A 467 6.08 16.72 -28.84
N LYS A 468 5.64 15.46 -28.79
CA LYS A 468 5.99 14.44 -29.78
C LYS A 468 5.38 14.71 -31.16
N LYS A 469 4.32 15.53 -31.27
CA LYS A 469 3.73 15.89 -32.56
C LYS A 469 4.62 16.90 -33.28
N PHE A 470 5.45 16.40 -34.18
CA PHE A 470 6.24 17.27 -35.04
C PHE A 470 5.40 17.79 -36.21
N ASN A 471 5.01 19.07 -36.15
CA ASN A 471 4.42 19.76 -37.28
C ASN A 471 5.51 20.49 -38.08
N LYS A 472 5.65 20.14 -39.37
CA LYS A 472 6.66 20.74 -40.26
C LYS A 472 6.43 22.24 -40.54
N LEU A 473 5.21 22.74 -40.35
CA LEU A 473 4.83 24.12 -40.65
C LEU A 473 4.04 24.67 -39.47
N ILE A 474 4.63 25.64 -38.77
CA ILE A 474 3.96 26.43 -37.74
C ILE A 474 3.50 27.72 -38.42
N VAL A 475 2.17 27.93 -38.46
CA VAL A 475 1.58 29.14 -39.05
C VAL A 475 1.79 30.30 -38.08
N LEU A 476 2.27 31.44 -38.60
CA LEU A 476 2.50 32.65 -37.82
C LEU A 476 1.36 33.66 -38.05
N GLN A 477 1.07 34.47 -37.03
CA GLN A 477 0.12 35.57 -37.15
C GLN A 477 0.68 36.63 -38.12
N PHE A 478 -0.08 36.92 -39.19
CA PHE A 478 0.30 37.94 -40.17
C PHE A 478 0.12 39.37 -39.64
N GLU A 479 -0.89 39.57 -38.80
CA GLU A 479 -1.18 40.87 -38.20
C GLU A 479 -0.15 41.22 -37.12
N LYS A 480 0.55 42.34 -37.31
CA LYS A 480 1.48 42.86 -36.31
C LYS A 480 0.68 43.54 -35.18
N PRO A 481 0.95 43.23 -33.91
CA PRO A 481 0.30 43.94 -32.80
C PRO A 481 0.76 45.40 -32.79
N ASN A 482 -0.18 46.34 -32.79
CA ASN A 482 0.10 47.79 -32.79
C ASN A 482 0.53 48.35 -31.41
N GLY A 483 1.05 47.50 -30.53
CA GLY A 483 1.53 47.83 -29.18
C GLY A 483 1.60 46.58 -28.30
N ALA A 484 2.30 46.67 -27.15
CA ALA A 484 2.34 45.60 -26.14
C ALA A 484 1.06 45.53 -25.28
N SER A 485 0.12 46.45 -25.48
CA SER A 485 -1.15 46.52 -24.76
C SER A 485 -2.24 45.76 -25.51
N ILE A 486 -2.92 44.87 -24.79
CA ILE A 486 -4.22 44.29 -25.18
C ILE A 486 -5.12 45.40 -25.73
N GLY A 487 -5.75 45.17 -26.89
CA GLY A 487 -6.58 46.18 -27.55
C GLY A 487 -7.61 46.77 -26.59
N LYS A 488 -7.68 48.11 -26.49
CA LYS A 488 -8.70 48.82 -25.71
C LYS A 488 -10.08 48.49 -26.28
N GLY A 489 -10.72 47.46 -25.73
CA GLY A 489 -12.02 46.95 -26.20
C GLY A 489 -12.28 45.47 -25.89
N GLU A 490 -11.26 44.69 -25.53
CA GLU A 490 -11.48 43.30 -25.13
C GLU A 490 -12.08 43.22 -23.71
N ARG A 491 -13.14 42.41 -23.54
CA ARG A 491 -13.77 42.09 -22.24
C ARG A 491 -12.76 41.60 -21.18
N LEU A 492 -11.57 41.17 -21.60
CA LEU A 492 -10.44 40.80 -20.74
C LEU A 492 -9.97 41.93 -19.80
N LEU A 493 -10.04 43.19 -20.23
CA LEU A 493 -9.71 44.36 -19.39
C LEU A 493 -10.67 44.56 -18.21
N GLN A 494 -11.84 43.90 -18.21
CA GLN A 494 -12.77 43.94 -17.06
C GLN A 494 -12.33 43.04 -15.91
N PHE A 495 -11.48 42.04 -16.18
CA PHE A 495 -11.10 41.01 -15.20
C PHE A 495 -9.63 41.11 -14.77
N TRP A 496 -8.82 41.91 -15.47
CA TRP A 496 -7.40 42.07 -15.22
C TRP A 496 -7.08 43.56 -15.08
N ASN A 497 -6.85 44.02 -13.85
CA ASN A 497 -6.20 45.31 -13.60
C ASN A 497 -4.69 45.09 -13.78
N LEU A 498 -4.16 45.52 -14.93
CA LEU A 498 -2.72 45.58 -15.19
C LEU A 498 -2.05 46.69 -14.36
#